data_AF-A0A9N9HFI7-F1
#
_entry.id   AF-A0A9N9HFI7-F1
#
_cell.length_a   1.000
_cell.length_b   1.000
_cell.length_c   1.000
_cell.angle_alpha   90.00
_cell.angle_beta   90.00
_cell.angle_gamma   90.00
#
_symmetry.space_group_name_H-M   'P 1'
#
loop_
_entity.id
_entity.type
_entity.pdbx_description
1 polymer ?
#
loop_
_entity_poly.entity_id
_entity_poly.type
_entity_poly.pdbx_seq_one_letter_code
_entity_poly.pdbx_strand_id
1 'polypeptide(L)'
;MSAIATKIVGKYNLTPGMSTSDLSKYTSELLKDLTDDRKRNQARRRLRDGFKFSDEKISILIPTQKSGRRKVVNLTTLNKVSTNSDSV
;
A
#
# COMPACT_ATOMS: atom_id res chain seq x y z
N MET A 1 5.82 -18.14 3.30
CA MET A 1 4.55 -17.39 3.45
C MET A 1 4.78 -16.22 4.41
N SER A 2 4.23 -15.01 4.19
CA SER A 2 4.44 -13.87 5.11
C SER A 2 3.45 -13.89 6.28
N ALA A 3 3.98 -14.11 7.50
CA ALA A 3 3.19 -14.07 8.73
C ALA A 3 2.71 -12.64 9.06
N ILE A 4 3.55 -11.63 8.83
CA ILE A 4 3.24 -10.22 9.09
C ILE A 4 2.02 -9.77 8.28
N ALA A 5 2.02 -10.01 6.96
CA ALA A 5 0.89 -9.67 6.10
C ALA A 5 -0.40 -10.37 6.54
N THR A 6 -0.31 -11.64 6.92
CA THR A 6 -1.45 -12.43 7.40
C THR A 6 -2.01 -11.85 8.70
N LYS A 7 -1.14 -11.49 9.66
CA LYS A 7 -1.51 -10.90 10.95
C LYS A 7 -2.22 -9.57 10.77
N ILE A 8 -1.68 -8.67 9.94
CA ILE A 8 -2.28 -7.34 9.72
C ILE A 8 -3.61 -7.43 8.97
N VAL A 9 -3.69 -8.27 7.93
CA VAL A 9 -4.95 -8.49 7.20
C VAL A 9 -6.04 -8.99 8.14
N GLY A 10 -5.73 -9.95 9.03
CA GLY A 10 -6.68 -10.42 10.04
C GLY A 10 -7.00 -9.39 11.12
N LYS A 11 -6.00 -8.68 11.64
CA LYS A 11 -6.16 -7.68 12.71
C LYS A 11 -7.10 -6.54 12.30
N TYR A 12 -7.03 -6.10 11.04
CA TYR A 12 -7.80 -4.95 10.53
C TYR A 12 -8.88 -5.35 9.52
N ASN A 13 -9.16 -6.65 9.36
CA ASN A 13 -10.10 -7.18 8.37
C ASN A 13 -9.91 -6.56 6.98
N LEU A 14 -8.65 -6.43 6.54
CA LEU A 14 -8.34 -5.81 5.24
C LEU A 14 -8.87 -6.70 4.12
N THR A 15 -9.61 -6.11 3.18
CA THR A 15 -10.16 -6.85 2.04
C THR A 15 -9.69 -6.26 0.71
N PRO A 16 -9.62 -7.08 -0.35
CA PRO A 16 -9.36 -6.59 -1.71
C PRO A 16 -10.42 -5.62 -2.23
N GLY A 17 -11.58 -5.48 -1.57
CA GLY A 17 -12.63 -4.54 -1.94
C GLY A 17 -12.40 -3.11 -1.43
N MET A 18 -11.58 -2.93 -0.39
CA MET A 18 -11.36 -1.61 0.25
C MET A 18 -10.77 -0.57 -0.72
N SER A 19 -11.12 0.70 -0.53
CA SER A 19 -10.57 1.80 -1.31
C SER A 19 -9.06 1.96 -1.07
N THR A 20 -8.34 2.52 -2.02
CA THR A 20 -6.91 2.83 -1.86
C THR A 20 -6.68 3.81 -0.71
N SER A 21 -7.58 4.79 -0.53
CA SER A 21 -7.56 5.74 0.59
C SER A 21 -7.66 5.04 1.95
N ASP A 22 -8.58 4.08 2.10
CA ASP A 22 -8.73 3.33 3.35
C ASP A 22 -7.53 2.43 3.63
N LEU A 23 -7.03 1.74 2.60
CA LEU A 23 -5.83 0.89 2.73
C LEU A 23 -4.59 1.71 3.10
N SER A 24 -4.48 2.94 2.60
CA SER A 24 -3.33 3.80 2.86
C SER A 24 -3.11 4.16 4.33
N LYS A 25 -4.18 4.12 5.14
CA LYS A 25 -4.13 4.36 6.59
C LYS A 25 -3.28 3.30 7.32
N TYR A 26 -3.15 2.10 6.74
CA TYR A 26 -2.44 0.97 7.33
C TYR A 26 -0.99 0.83 6.84
N THR A 27 -0.57 1.63 5.87
CA THR A 27 0.79 1.57 5.31
C THR A 27 1.83 1.71 6.41
N SER A 28 1.75 2.74 7.26
CA SER A 28 2.74 2.96 8.32
C SER A 28 2.83 1.81 9.31
N GLU A 29 1.72 1.16 9.67
CA GLU A 29 1.72 0.00 10.58
C GLU A 29 2.40 -1.21 9.93
N LEU A 30 2.11 -1.50 8.65
CA LEU A 30 2.81 -2.54 7.89
C LEU A 30 4.31 -2.30 7.83
N LEU A 31 4.73 -1.06 7.63
CA LEU A 31 6.14 -0.73 7.46
C LEU A 31 6.97 -0.83 8.74
N LYS A 32 6.36 -0.80 9.93
CA LYS A 32 7.06 -1.03 11.21
C LYS A 32 7.70 -2.42 11.26
N ASP A 33 7.01 -3.43 10.74
CA ASP A 33 7.46 -4.82 10.76
C ASP A 33 8.18 -5.23 9.45
N LEU A 34 7.93 -4.52 8.35
CA LEU A 34 8.52 -4.76 7.02
C LEU A 34 9.78 -3.91 6.78
N THR A 35 10.79 -4.12 7.63
CA THR A 35 12.03 -3.34 7.67
C THR A 35 12.99 -3.59 6.51
N ASP A 36 12.98 -4.79 5.93
CA ASP A 36 13.85 -5.19 4.82
C ASP A 36 13.06 -5.57 3.55
N ASP A 37 13.73 -5.49 2.39
CA ASP A 37 13.11 -5.75 1.09
C ASP A 37 12.64 -7.20 0.92
N ARG A 38 13.33 -8.16 1.57
CA ARG A 38 12.92 -9.57 1.53
C ARG A 38 11.55 -9.75 2.20
N LYS A 39 11.35 -9.16 3.37
CA LYS A 39 10.06 -9.16 4.09
C LYS A 39 8.98 -8.45 3.29
N ARG A 40 9.29 -7.28 2.71
CA ARG A 40 8.37 -6.55 1.82
C ARG A 40 7.93 -7.42 0.65
N ASN A 41 8.87 -8.05 -0.06
CA ASN A 41 8.56 -8.92 -1.20
C ASN A 41 7.73 -10.14 -0.80
N GLN A 42 8.03 -10.77 0.34
CA GLN A 42 7.21 -11.87 0.87
C GLN A 42 5.78 -11.41 1.22
N ALA A 43 5.63 -10.23 1.81
CA ALA A 43 4.33 -9.65 2.13
C ALA A 43 3.54 -9.30 0.87
N ARG A 44 4.17 -8.72 -0.16
CA ARG A 44 3.53 -8.46 -1.47
C ARG A 44 3.02 -9.74 -2.12
N ARG A 45 3.84 -10.81 -2.16
CA ARG A 45 3.42 -12.12 -2.66
C ARG A 45 2.24 -12.68 -1.86
N ARG A 46 2.26 -12.58 -0.53
CA ARG A 46 1.15 -13.05 0.32
C ARG A 46 -0.17 -12.31 0.04
N LEU A 47 -0.10 -10.98 -0.11
CA LEU A 47 -1.26 -10.15 -0.43
C LEU A 47 -1.83 -10.47 -1.82
N ARG A 48 -0.96 -10.67 -2.81
CA ARG A 48 -1.36 -11.06 -4.17
C ARG A 48 -1.95 -12.46 -4.21
N ASP A 49 -1.15 -13.46 -3.85
CA ASP A 49 -1.45 -14.84 -4.21
C ASP A 49 -2.49 -15.44 -3.28
N GLY A 50 -2.47 -15.06 -2.00
CA GLY A 50 -3.35 -15.68 -1.01
C GLY A 50 -4.40 -14.76 -0.39
N PHE A 51 -4.40 -13.47 -0.68
CA PHE A 51 -5.51 -12.58 -0.33
C PHE A 51 -6.14 -11.91 -1.55
N LYS A 52 -5.57 -12.08 -2.76
CA LYS A 52 -6.12 -11.59 -4.02
C LYS A 52 -6.24 -10.06 -4.11
N PHE A 53 -5.34 -9.34 -3.44
CA PHE A 53 -5.21 -7.89 -3.66
C PHE A 53 -4.63 -7.60 -5.05
N SER A 54 -5.08 -6.52 -5.68
CA SER A 54 -4.49 -6.00 -6.92
C SER A 54 -3.11 -5.38 -6.67
N ASP A 55 -2.29 -5.31 -7.71
CA ASP A 55 -0.94 -4.72 -7.62
C ASP A 55 -0.96 -3.23 -7.23
N GLU A 56 -2.02 -2.51 -7.59
CA GLU A 56 -2.27 -1.13 -7.16
C GLU A 56 -2.43 -1.06 -5.63
N LYS A 57 -3.33 -1.87 -5.06
CA LYS A 57 -3.57 -1.92 -3.61
C LYS A 57 -2.34 -2.39 -2.85
N ILE A 58 -1.61 -3.35 -3.40
CA ILE A 58 -0.35 -3.83 -2.83
C ILE A 58 0.70 -2.70 -2.80
N SER A 59 0.77 -1.86 -3.84
CA SER A 59 1.74 -0.76 -3.91
C SER A 59 1.43 0.37 -2.92
N ILE A 60 0.15 0.58 -2.56
CA ILE A 60 -0.27 1.48 -1.48
C ILE A 60 0.14 0.91 -0.11
N LEU A 61 -0.19 -0.36 0.15
CA LEU A 61 0.09 -1.02 1.43
C LEU A 61 1.59 -1.22 1.69
N ILE A 62 2.34 -1.58 0.65
CA ILE A 62 3.77 -1.88 0.72
C ILE A 62 4.47 -1.16 -0.44
N PRO A 63 4.75 0.14 -0.29
CA PRO A 63 5.49 0.90 -1.29
C PRO A 63 6.84 0.27 -1.60
N THR A 64 7.22 0.24 -2.87
CA THR A 64 8.56 -0.19 -3.29
C THR A 64 9.56 0.86 -2.81
N GLN A 65 10.59 0.46 -2.05
CA GLN A 65 11.72 1.34 -1.82
C GLN A 65 12.49 1.45 -3.13
N LYS A 66 12.26 2.51 -3.91
CA LYS A 66 13.18 2.85 -4.99
C LYS A 66 14.48 3.30 -4.33
N SER A 67 15.54 2.51 -4.46
CA SER A 67 16.90 2.92 -4.09
C SER A 67 17.18 4.28 -4.73
N GLY A 68 17.19 5.35 -3.93
CA GLY A 68 17.61 6.68 -4.37
C GLY A 68 16.67 7.85 -4.13
N ARG A 69 15.40 7.69 -3.70
CA ARG A 69 14.59 8.86 -3.27
C ARG A 69 13.72 8.52 -2.08
N ARG A 70 14.13 8.96 -0.89
CA ARG A 70 13.18 9.22 0.21
C ARG A 70 12.28 10.38 -0.22
N LYS A 71 11.29 10.11 -1.07
CA LYS A 71 10.08 10.93 -1.01
C LYS A 71 9.34 10.44 0.21
N VAL A 72 9.44 11.20 1.30
CA VAL A 72 8.40 11.22 2.32
C VAL A 72 7.12 11.53 1.55
N VAL A 73 6.39 10.47 1.16
CA VAL A 73 5.08 10.64 0.57
C VAL A 73 4.23 11.09 1.75
N ASN A 74 4.10 12.40 1.93
CA ASN A 74 2.90 12.93 2.56
C ASN A 74 1.77 12.52 1.63
N LEU A 75 0.98 11.53 2.04
CA LEU A 75 -0.18 11.02 1.31
C LEU A 75 -1.32 12.06 1.14
N THR A 76 -1.05 13.35 1.35
CA THR A 76 -2.03 14.44 1.25
C THR A 76 -2.24 14.98 -0.17
N THR A 77 -1.47 14.55 -1.17
CA THR A 77 -1.51 15.13 -2.53
C THR A 77 -2.07 14.22 -3.63
N LEU A 78 -2.96 13.28 -3.31
CA LEU A 78 -3.82 12.65 -4.34
C LEU A 78 -5.12 13.42 -4.63
N ASN A 79 -5.33 14.57 -3.97
CA ASN A 79 -6.40 15.52 -4.30
C ASN A 79 -5.81 16.85 -4.76
N LYS A 80 -5.28 16.93 -5.99
CA LYS A 80 -5.17 18.22 -6.68
C LYS A 80 -5.32 18.06 -8.20
N VAL A 81 -6.54 18.37 -8.65
CA VAL A 81 -6.88 19.05 -9.90
C VAL A 81 -6.66 18.27 -11.19
N SER A 82 -7.77 17.76 -11.74
CA SER A 82 -8.09 17.98 -13.15
C SER A 82 -9.49 18.57 -13.21
N THR A 83 -9.56 19.89 -13.09
CA THR A 83 -10.66 20.69 -13.64
C THR A 83 -10.02 21.48 -14.77
N ASN A 84 -10.01 20.90 -15.98
CA ASN A 84 -9.78 21.67 -17.18
C ASN A 84 -11.06 22.46 -17.44
N SER A 85 -11.09 23.69 -16.94
CA SER A 85 -12.03 24.71 -17.40
C SER A 85 -11.43 25.37 -18.63
N ASP A 86 -11.63 24.76 -19.79
CA ASP A 86 -11.56 25.49 -21.07
C ASP A 86 -12.91 26.21 -21.22
N SER A 87 -12.94 27.45 -20.76
CA SER A 87 -13.99 28.40 -21.11
C SER A 87 -13.64 29.02 -22.47
N VAL A 88 -14.65 28.98 -23.34
CA VAL A 88 -14.81 29.57 -24.68
C VAL A 88 -14.08 30.89 -24.89
#